data_AF-Q6UD26-F1
#
_entry.id   AF-Q6UD26-F1
#
_cell.length_a   1.000
_cell.length_b   1.000
_cell.length_c   1.000
_cell.angle_alpha   90.00
_cell.angle_beta   90.00
_cell.angle_gamma   90.00
#
_symmetry.space_group_name_H-M   'P 1'
#
loop_
_entity.id
_entity.type
_entity.pdbx_description
1 polymer ?
#
loop_
_entity_poly.entity_id
_entity_poly.type
_entity_poly.pdbx_seq_one_letter_code
_entity_poly.pdbx_strand_id
1 'polypeptide(L)'
;MIALLAFLYFLYAVTFFYTYKNGYSLAKYLYKRESINKYLSIEIFFLILTSFIVFTNQPLNWIIAILMIAHMVGVIWLVTSPDSYYKIADESMALDDGLMEVINIGVLFVYSALTIFSRIIF
;
A
#
# COMPACT_ATOMS: atom_id res chain seq x y z
N MET A 1 10.49 1.50 -15.08
CA MET A 1 9.80 2.04 -13.89
C MET A 1 8.53 1.28 -13.54
N ILE A 2 7.59 1.06 -14.46
CA ILE A 2 6.34 0.31 -14.17
C ILE A 2 6.62 -1.12 -13.67
N ALA A 3 7.52 -1.85 -14.32
CA ALA A 3 7.91 -3.20 -13.87
C ALA A 3 8.54 -3.20 -12.47
N LEU A 4 9.32 -2.16 -12.13
CA LEU A 4 9.90 -2.00 -10.80
C LEU A 4 8.80 -1.75 -9.75
N LEU A 5 7.85 -0.86 -10.03
CA LEU A 5 6.72 -0.60 -9.13
C LEU A 5 5.89 -1.88 -8.89
N ALA A 6 5.58 -2.63 -9.95
CA ALA A 6 4.87 -3.90 -9.82
C ALA A 6 5.65 -4.90 -8.96
N PHE A 7 6.95 -5.03 -9.20
CA PHE A 7 7.83 -5.88 -8.40
C PHE A 7 7.88 -5.46 -6.92
N LEU A 8 7.90 -4.16 -6.63
CA LEU A 8 7.89 -3.66 -5.25
C LEU A 8 6.56 -3.95 -4.54
N TYR A 9 5.42 -3.79 -5.20
CA TYR A 9 4.13 -4.21 -4.63
C TYR A 9 4.09 -5.72 -4.38
N PHE A 10 4.57 -6.52 -5.33
CA PHE A 10 4.68 -7.97 -5.17
C PHE A 10 5.59 -8.34 -3.98
N LEU A 11 6.77 -7.75 -3.89
CA LEU A 11 7.72 -8.00 -2.79
C LEU A 11 7.10 -7.62 -1.44
N TYR A 12 6.34 -6.52 -1.40
CA TYR A 12 5.67 -6.08 -0.20
C TYR A 12 4.56 -7.08 0.22
N ALA A 13 3.74 -7.54 -0.74
CA ALA A 13 2.75 -8.60 -0.50
C ALA A 13 3.40 -9.89 0.03
N VAL A 14 4.51 -10.31 -0.58
CA VAL A 14 5.29 -11.48 -0.13
C VAL A 14 5.83 -11.29 1.28
N THR A 15 6.24 -10.07 1.64
CA THR A 15 6.73 -9.76 2.99
C THR A 15 5.61 -9.92 4.02
N PHE A 16 4.41 -9.37 3.77
CA PHE A 16 3.23 -9.61 4.62
C PHE A 16 2.90 -11.10 4.71
N PHE A 17 2.82 -11.80 3.57
CA PHE A 17 2.52 -13.22 3.55
C PHE A 17 3.53 -14.06 4.33
N TYR A 18 4.83 -13.82 4.13
CA TYR A 18 5.88 -14.59 4.78
C TYR A 18 5.95 -14.32 6.28
N THR A 19 5.81 -13.05 6.70
CA THR A 19 5.78 -12.71 8.13
C THR A 19 4.58 -13.34 8.82
N TYR A 20 3.38 -13.26 8.21
CA TYR A 20 2.16 -13.88 8.72
C TYR A 20 2.26 -15.40 8.82
N LYS A 21 2.79 -16.06 7.79
CA LYS A 21 3.02 -17.51 7.80
C LYS A 21 3.95 -17.96 8.94
N ASN A 22 4.90 -17.12 9.36
CA ASN A 22 5.83 -17.40 10.46
C ASN A 22 5.28 -16.99 11.84
N GLY A 23 4.00 -16.64 11.96
CA GLY A 23 3.34 -16.29 13.21
C GLY A 23 3.51 -14.84 13.67
N TYR A 24 4.11 -13.97 12.84
CA TYR A 24 4.22 -12.54 13.10
C TYR A 24 3.13 -11.77 12.35
N SER A 25 2.58 -10.71 12.91
CA SER A 25 1.66 -9.84 12.18
C SER A 25 2.32 -8.51 11.81
N LEU A 26 2.73 -8.39 10.55
CA LEU A 26 3.34 -7.17 10.01
C LEU A 26 2.30 -6.04 9.90
N ALA A 27 1.04 -6.35 9.59
CA ALA A 27 -0.05 -5.39 9.61
C ALA A 27 -0.24 -4.83 11.02
N LYS A 28 -0.38 -5.68 12.04
CA LYS A 28 -0.47 -5.19 13.43
C LYS A 28 0.77 -4.40 13.86
N TYR A 29 1.94 -4.69 13.30
CA TYR A 29 3.14 -3.92 13.59
C TYR A 29 3.14 -2.53 12.94
N LEU A 30 2.82 -2.44 11.65
CA LEU A 30 2.88 -1.20 10.87
C LEU A 30 1.72 -0.24 11.19
N TYR A 31 0.52 -0.78 11.40
CA TYR A 31 -0.69 0.01 11.65
C TYR A 31 -0.85 0.44 13.11
N LYS A 32 0.09 0.09 14.00
CA LYS A 32 0.16 0.66 15.36
C LYS A 32 0.51 2.13 15.32
N ARG A 33 -0.08 2.90 16.25
CA ARG A 33 0.21 4.33 16.42
C ARG A 33 1.70 4.63 16.62
N GLU A 34 2.40 3.76 17.36
CA GLU A 34 3.85 3.85 17.59
C GLU A 34 4.69 3.74 16.31
N SER A 35 4.14 3.11 15.27
CA SER A 35 4.79 2.88 13.98
C SER A 35 4.40 3.90 12.90
N ILE A 36 3.70 4.99 13.26
CA ILE A 36 3.19 6.00 12.30
C ILE A 36 4.25 6.44 11.29
N ASN A 37 5.45 6.78 11.77
CA ASN A 37 6.51 7.29 10.91
C ASN A 37 6.96 6.23 9.89
N LYS A 38 6.94 4.94 10.25
CA LYS A 38 7.32 3.86 9.34
C LYS A 38 6.25 3.66 8.28
N TYR A 39 4.99 3.57 8.68
CA TYR A 39 3.88 3.39 7.75
C TYR A 39 3.76 4.59 6.80
N LEU A 40 3.80 5.82 7.34
CA LEU A 40 3.78 7.04 6.55
C LEU A 40 4.97 7.13 5.57
N SER A 41 6.17 6.69 5.98
CA SER A 41 7.33 6.65 5.08
C SER A 41 7.12 5.69 3.91
N ILE A 42 6.50 4.53 4.14
CA ILE A 42 6.16 3.57 3.08
C ILE A 42 5.15 4.17 2.11
N GLU A 43 4.08 4.78 2.62
CA GLU A 43 3.06 5.44 1.80
C GLU A 43 3.64 6.59 0.97
N ILE A 44 4.50 7.44 1.56
CA ILE A 44 5.19 8.52 0.85
C ILE A 44 6.14 7.96 -0.23
N PHE A 45 6.86 6.87 0.06
CA PHE A 45 7.73 6.23 -0.92
C PHE A 45 6.95 5.77 -2.16
N PHE A 46 5.82 5.09 -1.97
CA PHE A 46 4.97 4.67 -3.08
C PHE A 46 4.28 5.85 -3.78
N LEU A 47 3.89 6.89 -3.04
CA LEU A 47 3.35 8.12 -3.61
C LEU A 47 4.36 8.78 -4.56
N ILE A 48 5.61 8.95 -4.13
CA ILE A 48 6.67 9.53 -4.98
C ILE A 48 6.90 8.67 -6.22
N LEU A 49 6.99 7.35 -6.06
CA LEU A 49 7.26 6.44 -7.17
C LEU A 49 6.13 6.42 -8.20
N THR A 50 4.88 6.39 -7.73
CA THR A 50 3.70 6.45 -8.60
C THR A 50 3.55 7.81 -9.27
N SER A 51 3.77 8.92 -8.55
CA SER A 51 3.80 10.27 -9.13
C SER A 51 4.86 10.41 -10.21
N PHE A 52 6.08 9.92 -9.96
CA PHE A 52 7.14 9.96 -10.96
C PHE A 52 6.71 9.27 -12.25
N ILE A 53 6.10 8.08 -12.16
CA ILE A 53 5.63 7.35 -13.34
C ILE A 53 4.50 8.11 -14.04
N VAL A 54 3.50 8.60 -13.30
CA VAL A 54 2.34 9.32 -13.87
C VAL A 54 2.78 10.56 -14.65
N PHE A 55 3.71 11.36 -14.11
CA PHE A 55 4.13 12.61 -14.72
C PHE A 55 5.21 12.44 -15.81
N THR A 56 5.79 11.25 -15.95
CA THR A 56 6.81 10.95 -16.99
C THR A 56 6.31 10.01 -18.08
N ASN A 57 5.20 9.30 -17.90
CA ASN A 57 4.62 8.43 -18.92
C ASN A 57 3.66 9.21 -19.84
N GLN A 58 3.84 9.06 -21.16
CA GLN A 58 2.95 9.63 -22.18
C GLN A 58 2.56 8.54 -23.19
N PRO A 59 1.27 8.23 -23.37
CA PRO A 59 0.11 8.85 -22.71
C PRO A 59 0.04 8.53 -21.20
N LEU A 60 -0.74 9.34 -20.47
CA LEU A 60 -0.92 9.17 -19.03
C LEU A 60 -1.46 7.77 -18.72
N ASN A 61 -0.75 7.05 -17.84
CA ASN A 61 -1.16 5.72 -17.39
C ASN A 61 -2.22 5.85 -16.27
N TRP A 62 -3.49 5.72 -16.65
CA TRP A 62 -4.62 5.91 -15.74
C TRP A 62 -4.65 4.92 -14.56
N ILE A 63 -4.18 3.69 -14.78
CA ILE A 63 -4.13 2.68 -13.72
C ILE A 63 -3.17 3.17 -12.61
N ILE A 64 -1.98 3.64 -13.00
CA ILE A 64 -0.99 4.13 -12.04
C ILE A 64 -1.44 5.45 -11.41
N ALA A 65 -2.17 6.30 -12.14
CA ALA A 65 -2.75 7.53 -11.58
C ALA A 65 -3.76 7.25 -10.46
N ILE A 66 -4.59 6.22 -10.59
CA ILE A 66 -5.52 5.79 -9.53
C ILE A 66 -4.74 5.28 -8.30
N LEU A 67 -3.68 4.50 -8.51
CA LEU A 67 -2.82 4.03 -7.40
C LEU A 67 -2.11 5.18 -6.69
N MET A 68 -1.63 6.18 -7.44
CA MET A 68 -1.05 7.40 -6.87
C MET A 68 -2.05 8.13 -5.97
N ILE A 69 -3.30 8.28 -6.43
CA ILE A 69 -4.37 8.93 -5.64
C ILE A 69 -4.68 8.13 -4.38
N ALA A 70 -4.72 6.79 -4.45
CA ALA A 70 -4.94 5.95 -3.27
C ALA A 70 -3.88 6.19 -2.18
N HIS A 71 -2.60 6.21 -2.54
CA HIS A 71 -1.51 6.54 -1.62
C HIS A 71 -1.62 7.98 -1.10
N MET A 72 -1.96 8.93 -1.95
CA MET A 72 -2.17 10.33 -1.55
C MET A 72 -3.28 10.46 -0.51
N VAL A 73 -4.41 9.77 -0.69
CA VAL A 73 -5.51 9.74 0.29
C VAL A 73 -5.05 9.14 1.61
N GLY A 74 -4.29 8.04 1.59
CA GLY A 74 -3.71 7.43 2.78
C GLY A 74 -2.81 8.39 3.56
N VAL A 75 -1.89 9.07 2.86
CA VAL A 75 -0.99 10.08 3.44
C VAL A 75 -1.78 11.25 4.04
N ILE A 76 -2.72 11.82 3.27
CA ILE A 76 -3.54 12.95 3.74
C ILE A 76 -4.31 12.55 5.00
N TRP A 77 -4.93 11.38 5.01
CA TRP A 77 -5.71 10.92 6.15
C TRP A 77 -4.85 10.75 7.41
N LEU A 78 -3.70 10.07 7.30
CA LEU A 78 -2.76 9.91 8.41
C LEU A 78 -2.28 11.24 8.99
N VAL A 79 -2.00 12.22 8.14
CA VAL A 79 -1.45 13.51 8.56
C VAL A 79 -2.53 14.42 9.15
N THR A 80 -3.71 14.46 8.54
CA THR A 80 -4.77 15.41 8.91
C THR A 80 -5.69 14.91 10.02
N SER A 81 -5.94 13.60 10.09
CA SER A 81 -6.86 12.99 11.05
C SER A 81 -6.31 11.65 11.61
N PRO A 82 -5.13 11.66 12.25
CA PRO A 82 -4.48 10.44 12.72
C PRO A 82 -5.35 9.65 13.72
N ASP A 83 -6.04 10.32 14.64
CA ASP A 83 -6.88 9.62 15.62
C ASP A 83 -8.04 8.86 14.95
N SER A 84 -8.64 9.44 13.91
CA SER A 84 -9.68 8.75 13.12
C SER A 84 -9.12 7.55 12.36
N TYR A 85 -7.91 7.68 11.80
CA TYR A 85 -7.25 6.60 11.08
C TYR A 85 -6.99 5.41 12.03
N TYR A 86 -6.35 5.68 13.17
CA TYR A 86 -6.00 4.62 14.12
C TYR A 86 -7.21 3.99 14.78
N LYS A 87 -8.28 4.75 15.04
CA LYS A 87 -9.54 4.18 15.50
C LYS A 87 -10.05 3.09 14.55
N ILE A 88 -10.06 3.36 13.24
CA ILE A 88 -10.52 2.38 12.24
C ILE A 88 -9.54 1.21 12.13
N ALA A 89 -8.23 1.46 12.20
CA ALA A 89 -7.23 0.39 12.20
C ALA A 89 -7.41 -0.54 13.42
N ASP A 90 -7.56 0.02 14.62
CA ASP A 90 -7.73 -0.71 15.87
C ASP A 90 -9.05 -1.51 15.87
N GLU A 91 -10.15 -0.89 15.44
CA GLU A 91 -11.45 -1.57 15.25
C GLU A 91 -11.33 -2.72 14.24
N SER A 92 -10.62 -2.52 13.13
CA SER A 92 -10.43 -3.56 12.11
C SER A 92 -9.57 -4.72 12.62
N MET A 93 -8.53 -4.43 13.41
CA MET A 93 -7.68 -5.45 14.05
C MET A 93 -8.41 -6.22 15.16
N ALA A 94 -9.41 -5.62 15.80
CA ALA A 94 -10.21 -6.25 16.85
C ALA A 94 -11.29 -7.19 16.31
N LEU A 95 -11.72 -7.03 15.05
CA LEU A 95 -12.74 -7.87 14.42
C LEU A 95 -12.24 -9.30 14.14
N ASP A 96 -11.06 -9.41 13.55
CA ASP A 96 -10.41 -10.68 13.26
C ASP A 96 -8.90 -10.50 13.17
N ASP A 97 -8.16 -11.36 13.88
CA ASP A 97 -6.72 -11.24 14.08
C ASP A 97 -5.90 -11.33 12.78
N GLY A 98 -6.45 -11.94 11.72
CA GLY A 98 -5.79 -12.16 10.44
C GLY A 98 -6.37 -11.34 9.28
N LEU A 99 -7.54 -10.73 9.45
CA LEU A 99 -8.25 -10.03 8.38
C LEU A 99 -7.41 -8.92 7.76
N MET A 100 -6.77 -8.09 8.58
CA MET A 100 -5.90 -7.00 8.09
C MET A 100 -4.71 -7.52 7.29
N GLU A 101 -4.16 -8.69 7.65
CA GLU A 101 -3.06 -9.32 6.91
C GLU A 101 -3.53 -9.79 5.54
N VAL A 102 -4.63 -10.53 5.51
CA VAL A 102 -5.20 -11.08 4.27
C VAL A 102 -5.62 -9.97 3.32
N ILE A 103 -6.24 -8.91 3.82
CA ILE A 103 -6.60 -7.72 3.03
C ILE A 103 -5.35 -7.06 2.44
N ASN A 104 -4.33 -6.80 3.25
CA ASN A 104 -3.11 -6.14 2.77
C ASN A 104 -2.39 -6.97 1.70
N ILE A 105 -2.25 -8.29 1.92
CA ILE A 105 -1.67 -9.21 0.94
C ILE A 105 -2.46 -9.16 -0.37
N GLY A 106 -3.79 -9.28 -0.29
CA GLY A 106 -4.69 -9.25 -1.45
C GLY A 106 -4.61 -7.95 -2.23
N VAL A 107 -4.71 -6.80 -1.54
CA VAL A 107 -4.64 -5.47 -2.16
C VAL A 107 -3.29 -5.26 -2.85
N LEU A 108 -2.17 -5.62 -2.20
CA LEU A 108 -0.85 -5.46 -2.80
C LEU A 108 -0.62 -6.37 -4.01
N PHE A 109 -1.16 -7.60 -4.00
CA PHE A 109 -1.15 -8.44 -5.19
C PHE A 109 -1.98 -7.84 -6.34
N VAL A 110 -3.16 -7.29 -6.04
CA VAL A 110 -3.97 -6.57 -7.03
C VAL A 110 -3.22 -5.36 -7.58
N TYR A 111 -2.55 -4.57 -6.73
CA TYR A 111 -1.76 -3.43 -7.17
C TYR A 111 -0.60 -3.86 -8.08
N SER A 112 0.11 -4.93 -7.73
CA SER A 112 1.16 -5.51 -8.57
C SER A 112 0.60 -5.95 -9.94
N ALA A 113 -0.49 -6.72 -9.94
CA ALA A 113 -1.12 -7.23 -11.16
C ALA A 113 -1.62 -6.10 -12.07
N LEU A 114 -2.32 -5.12 -11.51
CA LEU A 114 -2.78 -3.94 -12.24
C LEU A 114 -1.61 -3.12 -12.81
N THR A 115 -0.57 -2.92 -12.01
CA THR A 115 0.62 -2.17 -12.43
C THR A 115 1.31 -2.86 -13.60
N ILE A 116 1.56 -4.17 -13.53
CA ILE A 116 2.21 -4.89 -14.64
C ILE A 116 1.30 -4.95 -15.87
N PHE A 117 0.01 -5.18 -15.69
CA PHE A 117 -0.99 -5.20 -16.77
C PHE A 117 -1.09 -3.86 -17.48
N SER A 118 -0.92 -2.74 -16.76
CA SER A 118 -0.98 -1.40 -17.35
C SER A 118 0.00 -1.18 -18.52
N ARG A 119 1.11 -1.93 -18.56
CA ARG A 119 2.09 -1.89 -19.67
C ARG A 119 1.57 -2.42 -21.00
N ILE A 120 0.46 -3.17 -20.97
CA ILE A 120 -0.19 -3.69 -22.18
C ILE A 120 -1.10 -2.63 -22.80
N ILE A 121 -1.61 -1.69 -21.98
CA ILE A 121 -2.59 -0.69 -22.37
C ILE A 121 -1.93 0.68 -22.65
N PHE A 122 -0.87 1.03 -21.90
CA PHE A 122 -0.23 2.35 -21.89
C PHE A 122 1.28 2.29 -22.06
#